data_AF-A0AAF0T0P8-F1
#
_entry.id   AF-A0AAF0T0P8-F1
#
_cell.length_a   1.000
_cell.length_b   1.000
_cell.length_c   1.000
_cell.angle_alpha   90.00
_cell.angle_beta   90.00
_cell.angle_gamma   90.00
#
_symmetry.space_group_name_H-M   'P 1'
#
loop_
_entity.id
_entity.type
_entity.pdbx_description
1 polymer ?
#
loop_
_entity_poly.entity_id
_entity_poly.type
_entity_poly.pdbx_seq_one_letter_code
_entity_poly.pdbx_strand_id
1 'polypeptide(L)' 'MTQTLEIGDDLAERLESHCEEGQSPEELIEELVSMYETEGAFLQEGYSE' A
#
# COMPACT_ATOMS: atom_id res chain seq x y z
N MET A 1 4.27 -15.88 -8.19
CA MET A 1 2.97 -15.98 -8.91
C MET A 1 2.31 -14.63 -8.75
N THR A 2 1.82 -14.01 -9.81
CA THR A 2 1.09 -12.74 -9.69
C THR A 2 -0.37 -13.01 -9.36
N GLN A 3 -1.01 -12.10 -8.64
CA GLN A 3 -2.44 -12.09 -8.39
C GLN A 3 -3.03 -10.83 -9.02
N THR A 4 -4.27 -10.89 -9.48
CA THR A 4 -4.97 -9.71 -10.00
C THR A 4 -5.83 -9.12 -8.89
N LEU A 5 -5.66 -7.83 -8.61
CA LEU A 5 -6.50 -7.05 -7.72
C LEU A 5 -7.38 -6.12 -8.56
N GLU A 6 -8.70 -6.18 -8.37
CA GLU A 6 -9.63 -5.23 -8.98
C GLU A 6 -9.92 -4.09 -7.99
N ILE A 7 -9.75 -2.85 -8.45
CA ILE A 7 -9.98 -1.63 -7.67
C ILE A 7 -10.82 -0.65 -8.50
N GLY A 8 -11.52 0.27 -7.82
CA GLY A 8 -12.26 1.32 -8.51
C GLY A 8 -11.33 2.36 -9.15
N ASP A 9 -11.82 3.02 -10.19
CA ASP A 9 -11.06 4.02 -10.97
C ASP A 9 -10.51 5.17 -10.09
N ASP A 10 -11.27 5.62 -9.09
CA ASP A 10 -10.83 6.67 -8.15
C ASP A 10 -9.58 6.24 -7.37
N LEU A 11 -9.55 4.99 -6.90
CA LEU A 11 -8.39 4.47 -6.18
C LEU A 11 -7.21 4.26 -7.12
N ALA A 12 -7.46 3.80 -8.34
CA ALA A 12 -6.42 3.66 -9.35
C ALA A 12 -5.75 5.01 -9.68
N GLU A 13 -6.54 6.04 -9.95
CA GLU A 13 -6.03 7.40 -10.24
C GLU A 13 -5.22 7.95 -9.06
N ARG A 14 -5.67 7.72 -7.83
CA ARG A 14 -4.93 8.11 -6.62
C ARG A 14 -3.60 7.39 -6.50
N LEU A 15 -3.55 6.08 -6.75
CA LEU A 15 -2.30 5.32 -6.74
C LEU A 15 -1.33 5.87 -7.78
N GLU A 16 -1.79 6.07 -9.01
CA GLU A 16 -0.96 6.64 -10.09
C GLU A 16 -0.44 8.05 -9.77
N SER A 17 -1.27 8.90 -9.14
CA SER A 17 -0.85 10.25 -8.73
C SER A 17 0.18 10.24 -7.59
N HIS A 18 0.28 9.15 -6.83
CA HIS A 18 1.25 8.99 -5.75
C HIS A 18 2.50 8.21 -6.16
N CYS A 19 2.53 7.65 -7.38
CA CYS A 19 3.71 7.02 -7.93
C CYS A 19 4.80 8.08 -8.24
N GLU A 20 6.03 7.78 -7.84
CA GLU A 20 7.21 8.55 -8.25
C GLU A 20 7.54 8.35 -9.74
N GLU A 21 8.42 9.18 -10.31
CA GLU A 21 8.77 9.11 -11.73
C GLU A 21 9.32 7.71 -12.11
N GLY A 22 8.54 6.97 -12.90
CA GLY A 22 8.88 5.61 -13.35
C GLY A 22 8.52 4.50 -12.35
N GLN A 23 7.90 4.83 -11.22
CA GLN A 23 7.39 3.86 -10.25
C GLN A 23 6.07 3.27 -10.76
N SER A 24 5.86 1.97 -10.52
CA SER A 24 4.61 1.29 -10.83
C SER A 24 3.66 1.30 -9.62
N PRO A 25 2.34 1.14 -9.81
CA PRO A 25 1.41 0.98 -8.69
C PRO A 25 1.73 -0.22 -7.80
N GLU A 26 2.34 -1.28 -8.34
CA GLU A 26 2.77 -2.46 -7.57
C GLU A 26 3.87 -2.08 -6.56
N GLU A 27 4.89 -1.35 -7.02
CA GLU A 27 5.99 -0.88 -6.17
C GLU A 27 5.48 0.07 -5.07
N LEU A 28 4.54 0.97 -5.41
CA LEU A 28 3.91 1.85 -4.42
C LEU A 28 3.16 1.05 -3.35
N ILE A 29 2.42 0.01 -3.75
CA ILE A 29 1.69 -0.85 -2.81
C ILE A 29 2.65 -1.62 -1.92
N GLU A 30 3.76 -2.15 -2.45
CA GLU A 30 4.79 -2.82 -1.64
C GLU A 30 5.40 -1.88 -0.59
N GLU A 31 5.71 -0.64 -0.97
CA GLU A 31 6.21 0.37 -0.03
C GLU A 31 5.19 0.70 1.06
N LEU A 32 3.89 0.86 0.70
CA LEU A 32 2.83 1.09 1.66
C LEU A 32 2.65 -0.08 2.65
N VAL A 33 2.76 -1.32 2.15
CA VAL A 33 2.71 -2.52 3.00
C VAL A 33 3.94 -2.56 3.92
N SER A 34 5.14 -2.30 3.39
CA SER A 34 6.38 -2.23 4.17
C SER A 34 6.33 -1.16 5.26
N MET A 35 5.76 0.01 4.98
CA MET A 35 5.45 1.03 5.97
C MET A 35 4.48 0.50 7.02
N TYR A 36 3.39 -0.16 6.63
CA TYR A 36 2.44 -0.75 7.58
C TYR A 36 3.09 -1.87 8.42
N GLU A 37 4.00 -2.67 7.90
CA GLU A 37 4.69 -3.71 8.66
C GLU A 37 5.76 -3.13 9.59
N THR A 38 6.44 -2.07 9.17
CA THR A 38 7.48 -1.38 9.95
C THR A 38 6.87 -0.50 11.04
N GLU A 39 5.84 0.28 10.72
CA GLU A 39 5.13 1.17 11.65
C GLU A 39 4.00 0.44 12.40
N GLY A 40 3.48 -0.68 11.87
CA GLY A 40 2.43 -1.50 12.49
C GLY A 40 2.89 -2.41 13.62
N ALA A 41 4.19 -2.40 13.96
CA ALA A 41 4.61 -2.76 15.32
C ALA A 41 3.85 -1.95 16.38
N PHE A 42 3.40 -0.73 16.04
CA PHE A 42 2.62 0.15 16.92
C PHE A 42 1.11 -0.20 17.00
N LEU A 43 0.54 -0.95 16.04
CA LEU A 43 -0.87 -1.34 16.06
C LEU A 43 -1.16 -2.56 16.96
N GLN A 44 -0.13 -3.31 17.37
CA GLN A 44 -0.29 -4.38 18.38
C GLN A 44 -0.43 -3.86 19.82
N GLU A 45 0.04 -2.65 20.13
CA GLU A 45 -0.10 -2.06 21.47
C GLU A 45 -1.50 -1.45 21.73
N GLY A 46 -2.36 -1.34 20.70
CA GLY A 46 -3.72 -0.79 20.81
C GLY A 46 -4.86 -1.81 20.85
N TYR A 47 -4.55 -3.11 20.74
CA TYR A 47 -5.51 -4.22 20.91
C TYR A 47 -5.03 -5.22 21.97
N SER A 48 -4.46 -4.71 23.06
CA SER A 48 -4.39 -5.43 24.33
C SER A 48 -4.95 -4.52 25.42
N GLU A 49 -6.07 -5.00 26.00
CA GLU A 49 -6.95 -4.42 27.04
C GLU A 49 -8.08 -3.47 26.59
#